data_AF-A0A917NJZ5-F1
#
_entry.id   AF-A0A917NJZ5-F1
#
_cell.length_a   1.000
_cell.length_b   1.000
_cell.length_c   1.000
_cell.angle_alpha   90.00
_cell.angle_beta   90.00
_cell.angle_gamma   90.00
#
_symmetry.space_group_name_H-M   'P 1'
#
loop_
_entity.id
_entity.type
_entity.pdbx_description
1 polymer ?
#
loop_
_entity_poly.entity_id
_entity_poly.type
_entity_poly.pdbx_seq_one_letter_code
_entity_poly.pdbx_strand_id
1 'polypeptide(L)'
;MLAALSLLLAGCGAPEPVDPQVRQELTARVDAVKAAALANDRVGAEAALAELHREIADAQAQGKLSPGHARTILAAAERVAEDVRTIPPPGPPAPVIVTVTQDPPAVEQPAEQDAKNREKAREELRKQREEVRKQQEGRGNNGKNDD
;
A
#
# COMPACT_ATOMS: atom_id res chain seq x y z
N MET A 1 -29.66 -58.79 42.77
CA MET A 1 -28.38 -59.52 42.59
C MET A 1 -27.76 -59.06 41.28
N LEU A 2 -26.43 -58.95 41.29
CA LEU A 2 -25.52 -58.45 40.24
C LEU A 2 -25.50 -56.94 40.04
N ALA A 3 -24.35 -56.27 40.00
CA ALA A 3 -23.01 -56.46 40.56
C ALA A 3 -22.27 -55.17 40.17
N ALA A 4 -21.42 -54.72 41.08
CA ALA A 4 -20.45 -53.66 40.89
C ALA A 4 -19.75 -53.68 39.51
N LEU A 5 -19.90 -52.60 38.74
CA LEU A 5 -18.97 -52.20 37.69
C LEU A 5 -18.47 -50.78 37.98
N SER A 6 -17.84 -50.64 39.14
CA SER A 6 -16.93 -49.54 39.44
C SER A 6 -15.52 -50.12 39.32
N LEU A 7 -14.84 -49.93 38.19
CA LEU A 7 -13.36 -49.91 38.09
C LEU A 7 -12.92 -49.54 36.65
N LEU A 8 -12.01 -48.56 36.56
CA LEU A 8 -11.03 -48.30 35.46
C LEU A 8 -11.39 -47.33 34.30
N LEU A 9 -11.75 -46.08 34.60
CA LEU A 9 -11.44 -44.94 33.70
C LEU A 9 -10.51 -43.90 34.36
N ALA A 10 -9.52 -44.37 35.12
CA ALA A 10 -8.33 -43.58 35.43
C ALA A 10 -7.39 -43.62 34.21
N GLY A 11 -7.74 -42.86 33.18
CA GLY A 11 -7.00 -42.77 31.92
C GLY A 11 -7.59 -41.75 30.96
N CYS A 12 -8.33 -40.76 31.46
CA CYS A 12 -8.67 -39.57 30.68
C CYS A 12 -7.47 -38.63 30.83
N GLY A 13 -6.57 -38.65 29.83
CA GLY A 13 -5.40 -37.78 29.81
C GLY A 13 -5.84 -36.34 30.05
N ALA A 14 -5.41 -35.78 31.18
CA ALA A 14 -5.64 -34.37 31.45
C ALA A 14 -5.06 -33.58 30.25
N PRO A 15 -5.81 -32.62 29.68
CA PRO A 15 -5.26 -31.77 28.64
C PRO A 15 -3.97 -31.17 29.20
N GLU A 16 -2.83 -31.52 28.58
CA GLU A 16 -1.57 -30.92 29.00
C GLU A 16 -1.72 -29.41 28.99
N PRO A 17 -1.28 -28.73 30.05
CA PRO A 17 -1.42 -27.29 30.15
C PRO A 17 -0.63 -26.62 29.03
N VAL A 18 -1.33 -26.23 27.97
CA VAL A 18 -0.79 -25.32 26.94
C VAL A 18 -0.68 -23.94 27.58
N ASP A 19 0.45 -23.30 27.37
CA ASP A 19 0.69 -21.94 27.85
C ASP A 19 -0.45 -20.99 27.38
N PRO A 20 -1.06 -20.22 28.30
CA PRO A 20 -2.18 -19.36 27.95
C PRO A 20 -1.81 -18.25 26.97
N GLN A 21 -0.57 -17.77 26.96
CA GLN A 21 -0.11 -16.78 26.00
C GLN A 21 -0.02 -17.41 24.60
N VAL A 22 0.56 -18.60 24.49
CA VAL A 22 0.61 -19.35 23.22
C VAL A 22 -0.79 -19.61 22.69
N ARG A 23 -1.73 -19.98 23.56
CA ARG A 23 -3.13 -20.15 23.16
C ARG A 23 -3.73 -18.86 22.58
N GLN A 24 -3.47 -17.72 23.22
CA GLN A 24 -3.98 -16.43 22.76
C GLN A 24 -3.37 -16.03 21.41
N GLU A 25 -2.06 -16.21 21.24
CA GLU A 25 -1.35 -15.96 19.98
C GLU A 25 -1.91 -16.82 18.84
N LEU A 26 -2.01 -18.14 19.05
CA LEU A 26 -2.56 -19.07 18.06
C LEU A 26 -4.02 -18.73 17.70
N THR A 27 -4.83 -18.31 18.67
CA THR A 27 -6.22 -17.88 18.41
C THR A 27 -6.25 -16.63 17.54
N ALA A 28 -5.42 -15.63 17.86
CA ALA A 28 -5.34 -14.40 17.07
C ALA A 28 -4.89 -14.66 15.63
N ARG A 29 -3.98 -15.64 15.40
CA ARG A 29 -3.58 -16.04 14.05
C ARG A 29 -4.70 -16.73 13.28
N VAL A 30 -5.45 -17.61 13.92
CA VAL A 30 -6.62 -18.24 13.29
C VAL A 30 -7.66 -17.18 12.90
N ASP A 31 -7.88 -16.18 13.75
CA ASP A 31 -8.78 -15.07 13.44
C ASP A 31 -8.28 -14.23 12.25
N ALA A 32 -6.97 -14.01 12.13
CA ALA A 32 -6.38 -13.33 10.98
C ALA A 32 -6.57 -14.10 9.67
N VAL A 33 -6.35 -15.44 9.68
CA VAL A 33 -6.61 -16.30 8.51
C VAL A 33 -8.08 -16.20 8.11
N LYS A 34 -8.99 -16.27 9.10
CA LYS A 34 -10.44 -16.17 8.86
C LYS A 34 -10.83 -14.82 8.28
N ALA A 35 -10.27 -13.72 8.80
CA ALA A 35 -10.54 -12.38 8.28
C ALA A 35 -10.08 -12.23 6.82
N ALA A 36 -8.89 -12.72 6.49
CA ALA A 36 -8.37 -12.70 5.12
C ALA A 36 -9.22 -13.56 4.17
N ALA A 37 -9.62 -14.75 4.61
CA ALA A 37 -10.50 -15.63 3.84
C ALA A 37 -11.86 -14.97 3.54
N LEU A 38 -12.48 -14.32 4.54
CA LEU A 38 -13.73 -13.58 4.36
C LEU A 38 -13.59 -12.38 3.41
N ALA A 39 -12.40 -11.77 3.34
CA ALA A 39 -12.09 -10.69 2.42
C ALA A 39 -11.78 -11.18 0.98
N ASN A 40 -11.79 -12.50 0.72
CA ASN A 40 -11.27 -13.11 -0.51
C ASN A 40 -9.79 -12.75 -0.78
N ASP A 41 -9.04 -12.44 0.29
CA ASP A 41 -7.62 -12.16 0.23
C ASP A 41 -6.84 -13.46 0.40
N ARG A 42 -6.68 -14.19 -0.71
CA ARG A 42 -5.92 -15.44 -0.73
C ARG A 42 -4.47 -15.23 -0.26
N VAL A 43 -3.82 -14.15 -0.68
CA VAL A 43 -2.40 -13.89 -0.32
C VAL A 43 -2.27 -13.61 1.17
N GLY A 44 -3.18 -12.80 1.73
CA GLY A 44 -3.24 -12.55 3.17
C GLY A 44 -3.50 -13.81 3.99
N ALA A 45 -4.40 -14.68 3.52
CA ALA A 45 -4.70 -15.94 4.18
C ALA A 45 -3.51 -16.93 4.16
N GLU A 46 -2.82 -17.04 3.02
CA GLU A 46 -1.60 -17.86 2.89
C GLU A 46 -0.47 -17.34 3.80
N ALA A 47 -0.27 -16.02 3.87
CA ALA A 47 0.72 -15.41 4.77
C ALA A 47 0.40 -15.66 6.25
N ALA A 48 -0.87 -15.51 6.64
CA ALA A 48 -1.30 -15.77 8.02
C ALA A 48 -1.14 -17.24 8.41
N LEU A 49 -1.38 -18.19 7.49
CA LEU A 49 -1.11 -19.62 7.71
C LEU A 49 0.38 -19.93 7.86
N ALA A 50 1.24 -19.28 7.07
CA ALA A 50 2.69 -19.46 7.19
C ALA A 50 3.19 -19.01 8.57
N GLU A 51 2.70 -17.89 9.09
CA GLU A 51 3.07 -17.45 10.44
C GLU A 51 2.47 -18.32 11.56
N LEU A 52 1.25 -18.82 11.37
CA LEU A 52 0.70 -19.82 12.30
C LEU A 52 1.60 -21.06 12.40
N HIS A 53 2.11 -21.57 11.28
CA HIS A 53 3.05 -22.70 11.29
C HIS A 53 4.35 -22.37 12.03
N ARG A 54 4.88 -21.16 11.84
CA ARG A 54 6.08 -20.70 12.53
C ARG A 54 5.88 -20.61 14.03
N GLU A 55 4.78 -20.01 14.48
CA GLU A 55 4.46 -19.88 15.91
C GLU A 55 4.25 -21.24 16.58
N ILE A 56 3.63 -22.21 15.89
CA ILE A 56 3.51 -23.58 16.39
C ILE A 56 4.88 -24.23 16.55
N ALA A 57 5.77 -24.08 15.57
CA ALA A 57 7.12 -24.63 15.62
C ALA A 57 7.94 -23.99 16.76
N ASP A 58 7.85 -22.67 16.93
CA ASP A 58 8.54 -21.94 17.99
C ASP A 58 7.99 -22.31 19.38
N ALA A 59 6.67 -22.41 19.54
CA ALA A 59 6.04 -22.84 20.79
C ALA A 59 6.42 -24.29 21.14
N GLN A 60 6.54 -25.16 20.15
CA GLN A 60 7.01 -26.53 20.36
C GLN A 60 8.50 -26.55 20.77
N ALA A 61 9.35 -25.77 20.11
CA ALA A 61 10.78 -25.68 20.43
C ALA A 61 11.02 -25.12 21.85
N GLN A 62 10.15 -24.22 22.32
CA GLN A 62 10.17 -23.68 23.67
C GLN A 62 9.52 -24.60 24.72
N GLY A 63 8.97 -25.74 24.32
CA GLY A 63 8.26 -26.67 25.22
C GLY A 63 6.92 -26.15 25.74
N LYS A 64 6.43 -25.01 25.21
CA LYS A 64 5.13 -24.42 25.56
C LYS A 64 3.95 -25.09 24.88
N LEU A 65 4.23 -25.90 23.85
CA LEU A 65 3.27 -26.70 23.12
C LEU A 65 3.79 -28.12 22.98
N SER A 66 3.02 -29.10 23.49
CA SER A 66 3.37 -30.51 23.34
C SER A 66 3.41 -30.91 21.85
N PRO A 67 4.28 -31.85 21.44
CA PRO A 67 4.32 -32.34 20.06
C PRO A 67 2.98 -32.91 19.55
N GLY A 68 2.19 -33.53 20.45
CA GLY A 68 0.86 -34.07 20.10
C GLY A 68 -0.14 -32.98 19.74
N HIS A 69 -0.21 -31.92 20.55
CA HIS A 69 -1.03 -30.75 20.25
C HIS A 69 -0.55 -30.01 18.99
N ALA A 70 0.76 -29.82 18.82
CA ALA A 70 1.32 -29.19 17.63
C ALA A 70 0.91 -29.92 16.35
N ARG A 71 1.04 -31.26 16.31
CA ARG A 71 0.59 -32.08 15.17
C ARG A 71 -0.90 -31.93 14.88
N THR A 72 -1.73 -31.91 15.92
CA THR A 72 -3.18 -31.75 15.77
C THR A 72 -3.52 -30.40 15.14
N ILE A 73 -2.87 -29.33 15.60
CA ILE A 73 -3.10 -27.98 15.09
C ILE A 73 -2.57 -27.84 13.66
N LEU A 74 -1.37 -28.38 13.36
CA LEU A 74 -0.80 -28.36 12.02
C LEU A 74 -1.69 -29.12 11.02
N ALA A 75 -2.21 -30.28 11.38
CA ALA A 75 -3.13 -31.04 10.51
C ALA A 75 -4.44 -30.26 10.25
N ALA A 76 -4.92 -29.47 11.21
CA ALA A 76 -6.05 -28.59 11.00
C ALA A 76 -5.68 -27.41 10.08
N ALA A 77 -4.52 -26.80 10.28
CA ALA A 77 -4.01 -25.71 9.46
C ALA A 77 -3.81 -26.14 7.99
N GLU A 78 -3.33 -27.36 7.74
CA GLU A 78 -3.23 -27.92 6.38
C GLU A 78 -4.58 -28.01 5.67
N ARG A 79 -5.65 -28.45 6.37
CA ARG A 79 -7.00 -28.47 5.77
C ARG A 79 -7.46 -27.06 5.40
N VAL A 80 -7.22 -26.08 6.28
CA VAL A 80 -7.53 -24.67 6.00
C VAL A 80 -6.70 -24.15 4.82
N ALA A 81 -5.44 -24.56 4.69
CA ALA A 81 -4.60 -24.19 3.55
C ALA A 81 -5.17 -24.71 2.23
N GLU A 82 -5.71 -25.92 2.20
CA GLU A 82 -6.42 -26.44 1.01
C GLU A 82 -7.67 -25.62 0.71
N ASP A 83 -8.46 -25.26 1.72
CA ASP A 83 -9.66 -24.41 1.54
C ASP A 83 -9.28 -23.01 1.02
N VAL A 84 -8.21 -22.40 1.54
CA VAL A 84 -7.70 -21.08 1.09
C VAL A 84 -7.31 -21.09 -0.38
N ARG A 85 -6.78 -22.19 -0.91
CA ARG A 85 -6.44 -22.31 -2.34
C ARG A 85 -7.66 -22.28 -3.25
N THR A 86 -8.84 -22.61 -2.71
CA THR A 86 -10.10 -22.55 -3.46
C THR A 86 -10.72 -21.16 -3.51
N ILE A 87 -10.18 -20.19 -2.75
CA ILE A 87 -10.66 -18.81 -2.76
C ILE A 87 -10.47 -18.22 -4.16
N PRO A 88 -11.55 -17.75 -4.81
CA PRO A 88 -11.45 -17.13 -6.12
C PRO A 88 -10.67 -15.80 -6.05
N PRO A 89 -9.96 -15.42 -7.12
CA PRO A 89 -9.26 -14.15 -7.14
C PRO A 89 -10.25 -12.98 -6.98
N PRO A 90 -9.82 -11.85 -6.40
CA PRO A 90 -10.68 -10.68 -6.26
C PRO A 90 -11.18 -10.23 -7.64
N GLY A 91 -12.45 -9.84 -7.68
CA GLY A 91 -13.05 -9.29 -8.90
C GLY A 91 -12.33 -8.02 -9.35
N PRO A 92 -12.39 -7.69 -10.66
CA PRO A 92 -11.80 -6.45 -11.16
C PRO A 92 -12.42 -5.23 -10.46
N PRO A 93 -11.64 -4.16 -10.22
CA PRO A 93 -12.14 -2.95 -9.59
C PRO A 93 -13.26 -2.34 -10.44
N ALA A 94 -14.24 -1.71 -9.78
CA ALA A 94 -15.30 -1.00 -10.46
C ALA A 94 -14.73 0.13 -11.33
N PRO A 95 -15.29 0.39 -12.53
CA PRO A 95 -14.85 1.48 -13.37
C PRO A 95 -15.05 2.82 -12.64
N VAL A 96 -14.01 3.64 -12.63
CA VAL A 96 -14.06 5.00 -12.09
C VAL A 96 -14.71 5.90 -13.13
N ILE A 97 -15.88 6.46 -12.80
CA ILE A 97 -16.55 7.47 -13.64
C ILE A 97 -15.99 8.83 -13.26
N VAL A 98 -15.25 9.47 -14.18
CA VAL A 98 -14.76 10.84 -14.02
C VAL A 98 -15.81 11.79 -14.58
N THR A 99 -16.51 12.51 -13.70
CA THR A 99 -17.40 13.60 -14.11
C THR A 99 -16.54 14.83 -14.41
N VAL A 100 -16.45 15.20 -15.69
CA VAL A 100 -15.84 16.47 -16.11
C VAL A 100 -16.88 17.57 -15.95
N THR A 101 -16.75 18.39 -14.91
CA THR A 101 -17.47 19.66 -14.81
C THR A 101 -16.88 20.61 -15.86
N GLN A 102 -17.69 21.01 -16.85
CA GLN A 102 -17.29 22.03 -17.81
C GLN A 102 -17.27 23.39 -17.10
N ASP A 103 -16.13 24.08 -17.16
CA ASP A 103 -15.99 25.46 -16.71
C ASP A 103 -16.87 26.37 -17.59
N PRO A 104 -17.64 27.31 -17.02
CA PRO A 104 -18.40 28.27 -17.82
C PRO A 104 -17.47 29.09 -18.73
N PRO A 105 -17.93 29.47 -19.94
CA PRO A 105 -17.11 30.25 -20.86
C PRO A 105 -16.69 31.58 -20.23
N ALA A 106 -15.38 31.85 -20.24
CA ALA A 106 -14.82 33.11 -19.77
C ALA A 106 -15.37 34.28 -20.60
N VAL A 107 -15.94 35.27 -19.91
CA VAL A 107 -16.35 36.54 -20.51
C VAL A 107 -15.08 37.31 -20.92
N GLU A 108 -14.92 37.56 -22.22
CA GLU A 108 -13.84 38.38 -22.76
C GLU A 108 -13.89 39.80 -22.17
N GLN A 109 -12.81 40.23 -21.51
CA GLN A 109 -12.64 41.62 -21.07
C GLN A 109 -12.08 42.50 -22.21
N PRO A 110 -12.37 43.82 -22.22
CA PRO A 110 -12.19 44.67 -23.40
C PRO A 110 -10.71 44.96 -23.74
N ALA A 111 -10.37 44.81 -25.03
CA ALA A 111 -9.04 44.91 -25.63
C ALA A 111 -8.38 46.32 -25.66
N GLU A 112 -8.90 47.31 -24.94
CA GLU A 112 -8.39 48.70 -25.03
C GLU A 112 -7.06 48.92 -24.28
N GLN A 113 -6.80 48.15 -23.23
CA GLN A 113 -5.61 48.37 -22.39
C GLN A 113 -4.33 47.81 -23.02
N ASP A 114 -4.44 46.74 -23.81
CA ASP A 114 -3.31 46.13 -24.52
C ASP A 114 -2.78 46.98 -25.68
N ALA A 115 -3.65 47.75 -26.35
CA ALA A 115 -3.25 48.63 -27.44
C ALA A 115 -2.27 49.72 -26.95
N LYS A 116 -2.56 50.33 -25.78
CA LYS A 116 -1.76 51.42 -25.21
C LYS A 116 -0.40 50.95 -24.70
N ASN A 117 -0.32 49.72 -24.16
CA ASN A 117 0.96 49.14 -23.72
C ASN A 117 1.86 48.79 -24.91
N ARG A 118 1.28 48.32 -26.02
CA ARG A 118 2.03 47.94 -27.22
C ARG A 118 2.64 49.13 -27.96
N GLU A 119 1.97 50.29 -27.93
CA GLU A 119 2.48 51.53 -28.50
C GLU A 119 3.69 52.06 -27.72
N LYS A 120 3.62 52.10 -26.39
CA LYS A 120 4.75 52.48 -25.53
C LYS A 120 5.98 51.59 -25.73
N ALA A 121 5.78 50.28 -25.82
CA ALA A 121 6.88 49.33 -26.04
C ALA A 121 7.60 49.56 -27.38
N ARG A 122 6.86 49.97 -28.43
CA ARG A 122 7.45 50.29 -29.74
C ARG A 122 8.28 51.58 -29.71
N GLU A 123 7.83 52.58 -28.96
CA GLU A 123 8.55 53.85 -28.84
C GLU A 123 9.88 53.68 -28.10
N GLU A 124 9.90 52.91 -27.00
CA GLU A 124 11.14 52.60 -26.27
C GLU A 124 12.16 51.85 -27.14
N LEU A 125 11.71 50.83 -27.88
CA LEU A 125 12.61 50.05 -28.75
C LEU A 125 13.26 50.93 -29.83
N ARG A 126 12.54 51.94 -30.33
CA ARG A 126 13.06 52.89 -31.31
C ARG A 126 14.14 53.79 -30.72
N LYS A 127 13.93 54.31 -29.51
CA LYS A 127 14.93 55.13 -28.80
C LYS A 127 16.20 54.32 -28.54
N GLN A 128 16.05 53.09 -28.06
CA GLN A 128 17.19 52.21 -27.75
C GLN A 128 18.04 51.88 -29.00
N ARG A 129 17.41 51.64 -30.16
CA ARG A 129 18.15 51.43 -31.42
C ARG A 129 18.92 52.66 -31.87
N GLU A 130 18.38 53.86 -31.67
CA GLU A 130 19.05 55.10 -32.06
C GLU A 130 20.27 55.39 -31.18
N GLU A 131 20.19 55.11 -29.87
CA GLU A 131 21.34 55.22 -28.96
C GLU A 131 22.45 54.23 -29.31
N VAL A 132 22.11 52.97 -29.60
CA VAL A 132 23.10 51.96 -30.02
C VAL A 132 23.82 52.39 -31.29
N ARG A 133 23.09 52.97 -32.26
CA ARG A 133 23.68 53.48 -33.50
C ARG A 133 24.67 54.62 -33.24
N LYS A 134 24.32 55.59 -32.38
CA LYS A 134 25.21 56.70 -32.01
C LYS A 134 26.47 56.20 -31.30
N GLN A 135 26.37 55.19 -30.45
CA GLN A 135 27.55 54.58 -29.80
C GLN A 135 28.49 53.87 -30.78
N GLN A 136 27.95 53.19 -31.79
CA GLN A 136 28.78 52.53 -32.81
C GLN A 136 29.49 53.53 -33.72
N GLU A 137 28.79 54.60 -34.14
CA GLU A 137 29.38 55.67 -34.95
C GLU A 137 30.50 56.42 -34.18
N GLY A 138 30.39 56.56 -32.85
CA GLY A 138 31.44 57.15 -32.00
C GLY A 138 32.68 56.27 -31.79
N ARG A 139 32.55 54.93 -31.86
CA ARG A 139 33.69 54.01 -31.65
C ARG A 139 34.52 53.75 -32.92
N GLY A 140 34.01 54.09 -34.10
CA GLY A 140 34.69 53.83 -35.38
C GLY A 140 35.90 54.72 -35.69
N ASN A 141 36.18 55.76 -34.89
CA ASN A 141 37.18 56.77 -35.25
C ASN A 141 38.50 56.74 -34.45
N ASN A 142 38.74 55.71 -33.62
CA ASN A 142 39.93 55.64 -32.75
C ASN A 142 40.90 54.49 -33.06
N GLY A 143 40.76 53.84 -34.22
CA GLY A 143 41.57 52.69 -34.64
C GLY A 143 42.44 52.95 -35.87
N LYS A 144 43.10 54.11 -35.93
CA LYS A 144 44.07 54.41 -36.99
C LYS A 144 45.24 55.16 -36.36
N ASN A 145 46.23 54.42 -35.90
CA ASN A 145 47.63 54.81 -35.76
C ASN A 145 48.43 53.54 -35.39
N ASP A 146 48.83 52.79 -36.42
CA ASP A 146 50.01 51.92 -36.41
C ASP A 146 50.78 52.27 -37.69
N ASP A 147 51.90 52.98 -37.53
CA ASP A 147 53.21 52.71 -38.16
C ASP A 147 54.30 53.54 -37.44
#